data_AF-A0AAN6XTT1-F1
#
_entry.id   AF-A0AAN6XTT1-F1
#
_cell.length_a   1.000
_cell.length_b   1.000
_cell.length_c   1.000
_cell.angle_alpha   90.00
_cell.angle_beta   90.00
_cell.angle_gamma   90.00
#
_symmetry.space_group_name_H-M   'P 1'
#
loop_
_entity.id
_entity.type
_entity.pdbx_description
1 polymer ?
#
loop_
_entity_poly.entity_id
_entity_poly.type
_entity_poly.pdbx_seq_one_letter_code
_entity_poly.pdbx_strand_id
1 'polypeptide(L)'
;MLDHCEDIVERDLRDGPRIQVSLRTVSHIWGGDKVQHYQWAERGEKYCNKLCAAARAVRDWDEAVVKLNRLIYRRDQQVGRRYVRKGVNPIEMADLIDLRAWNHQGPYIKRKDGEEAELALMKLGNTDLRAGFSLDKFGLLVGNDLERVGS
;
A
#
# COMPACT_ATOMS: atom_id res chain seq x y z
N MET A 1 20.70 2.44 -31.49
CA MET A 1 20.78 3.37 -30.35
C MET A 1 19.38 3.52 -29.74
N LEU A 2 18.92 2.43 -29.12
CA LEU A 2 17.74 2.17 -28.29
C LEU A 2 18.15 0.83 -27.62
N ASP A 3 18.08 0.56 -26.33
CA ASP A 3 17.30 1.10 -25.22
C ASP A 3 18.11 0.80 -23.95
N HIS A 4 18.42 1.80 -23.13
CA HIS A 4 19.20 1.64 -21.88
C HIS A 4 18.31 1.41 -20.66
N CYS A 5 17.11 0.85 -20.87
CA CYS A 5 16.05 0.75 -19.84
C CYS A 5 15.94 -0.63 -19.18
N GLU A 6 16.70 -1.65 -19.60
CA GLU A 6 16.57 -3.01 -19.02
C GLU A 6 17.54 -3.30 -17.85
N ASP A 7 18.52 -2.46 -17.58
CA ASP A 7 19.65 -2.83 -16.70
C ASP A 7 19.52 -2.50 -15.20
N ILE A 8 18.39 -1.95 -14.74
CA ILE A 8 18.22 -1.56 -13.31
C ILE A 8 17.49 -2.64 -12.48
N VAL A 9 16.91 -3.67 -13.10
CA VAL A 9 16.15 -4.72 -12.38
C VAL A 9 17.02 -5.92 -11.95
N GLU A 10 18.26 -6.03 -12.45
CA GLU A 10 19.10 -7.23 -12.23
C GLU A 10 20.10 -7.17 -11.09
N ARG A 11 20.29 -6.03 -10.41
CA ARG A 11 21.29 -5.96 -9.33
C ARG A 11 20.66 -5.88 -7.95
N ASP A 12 20.90 -6.94 -7.18
CA ASP A 12 20.66 -7.16 -5.74
C ASP A 12 19.30 -7.72 -5.25
N LEU A 13 18.80 -8.78 -5.90
CA LEU A 13 17.75 -9.62 -5.29
C LEU A 13 18.36 -10.72 -4.41
N ARG A 14 18.60 -10.39 -3.13
CA ARG A 14 18.82 -11.35 -2.02
C ARG A 14 17.58 -12.21 -1.69
N ASP A 15 16.55 -12.16 -2.53
CA ASP A 15 15.24 -12.75 -2.31
C ASP A 15 14.93 -13.88 -3.30
N GLY A 16 14.34 -14.96 -2.79
CA GLY A 16 14.12 -16.21 -3.53
C GLY A 16 13.21 -16.08 -4.78
N PRO A 17 13.20 -17.10 -5.66
CA PRO A 17 12.62 -17.02 -7.02
C PRO A 17 11.15 -16.55 -7.06
N ARG A 18 10.37 -16.90 -6.04
CA ARG A 18 8.94 -16.57 -5.96
C ARG A 18 8.69 -15.09 -5.63
N ILE A 19 9.54 -14.47 -4.82
CA ILE A 19 9.48 -13.02 -4.54
C ILE A 19 9.70 -12.27 -5.86
N GLN A 20 10.68 -12.69 -6.66
CA GLN A 20 11.01 -12.04 -7.92
C GLN A 20 9.85 -12.07 -8.92
N VAL A 21 9.18 -13.22 -9.09
CA VAL A 21 8.01 -13.35 -9.98
C VAL A 21 6.87 -12.45 -9.53
N SER A 22 6.59 -12.42 -8.23
CA SER A 22 5.54 -11.57 -7.66
C SER A 22 5.85 -10.09 -7.86
N LEU A 23 7.07 -9.65 -7.57
CA LEU A 23 7.47 -8.25 -7.72
C LEU A 23 7.59 -7.81 -9.18
N ARG A 24 8.05 -8.67 -10.10
CA ARG A 24 8.00 -8.39 -11.55
C ARG A 24 6.57 -8.15 -12.01
N THR A 25 5.63 -8.98 -11.57
CA THR A 25 4.21 -8.80 -11.90
C THR A 25 3.70 -7.46 -11.36
N VAL A 26 3.99 -7.12 -10.10
CA VAL A 26 3.56 -5.85 -9.50
C VAL A 26 4.20 -4.67 -10.23
N SER A 27 5.49 -4.76 -10.57
CA SER A 27 6.21 -3.74 -11.34
C SER A 27 5.56 -3.49 -12.70
N HIS A 28 5.03 -4.52 -13.35
CA HIS A 28 4.37 -4.39 -14.65
C HIS A 28 2.95 -3.80 -14.54
N ILE A 29 2.28 -3.97 -13.40
CA ILE A 29 0.91 -3.47 -13.18
C ILE A 29 0.94 -2.04 -12.63
N TRP A 30 1.68 -1.80 -11.56
CA TRP A 30 1.69 -0.51 -10.85
C TRP A 30 2.93 0.34 -11.14
N GLY A 31 4.00 -0.25 -11.66
CA GLY A 31 5.26 0.44 -11.96
C GLY A 31 6.39 0.01 -11.02
N GLY A 32 7.59 -0.12 -11.59
CA GLY A 32 8.80 -0.52 -10.85
C GLY A 32 9.32 0.56 -9.89
N ASP A 33 9.05 1.83 -10.20
CA ASP A 33 9.34 2.99 -9.37
C ASP A 33 8.73 2.88 -7.96
N LYS A 34 7.52 2.34 -7.86
CA LYS A 34 6.80 2.08 -6.61
C LYS A 34 7.36 0.86 -5.90
N VAL A 35 7.67 -0.21 -6.63
CA VAL A 35 8.29 -1.42 -6.05
C VAL A 35 9.58 -1.06 -5.33
N GLN A 36 10.42 -0.24 -5.96
CA GLN A 36 11.67 0.25 -5.40
C GLN A 36 11.43 1.22 -4.24
N HIS A 37 10.58 2.24 -4.44
CA HIS A 37 10.32 3.24 -3.41
C HIS A 37 9.80 2.62 -2.12
N TYR A 38 8.80 1.74 -2.20
CA TYR A 38 8.20 1.10 -1.03
C TYR A 38 8.96 -0.12 -0.53
N GLN A 39 10.12 -0.45 -1.11
CA GLN A 39 10.99 -1.53 -0.65
C GLN A 39 10.23 -2.84 -0.41
N TRP A 40 9.29 -3.19 -1.31
CA TRP A 40 8.38 -4.31 -1.07
C TRP A 40 9.08 -5.66 -0.96
N ALA A 41 10.27 -5.78 -1.56
CA ALA A 41 11.13 -6.96 -1.47
C ALA A 41 11.47 -7.32 -0.02
N GLU A 42 11.80 -6.32 0.79
CA GLU A 42 12.23 -6.50 2.20
C GLU A 42 11.13 -7.05 3.12
N ARG A 43 9.87 -7.06 2.66
CA ARG A 43 8.73 -7.58 3.43
C ARG A 43 8.57 -9.11 3.32
N GLY A 44 9.33 -9.74 2.43
CA GLY A 44 9.36 -11.20 2.24
C GLY A 44 8.23 -11.78 1.39
N GLU A 45 8.32 -13.08 1.12
CA GLU A 45 7.51 -13.79 0.12
C GLU A 45 6.00 -13.70 0.38
N LYS A 46 5.56 -13.95 1.61
CA LYS A 46 4.13 -13.95 1.95
C LYS A 46 3.48 -12.59 1.70
N TYR A 47 4.21 -11.51 1.96
CA TYR A 47 3.75 -10.15 1.68
C TYR A 47 3.69 -9.92 0.17
N CYS A 48 4.77 -10.22 -0.56
CA CYS A 48 4.86 -10.03 -2.01
C CYS A 48 3.78 -10.81 -2.78
N ASN A 49 3.43 -12.02 -2.32
CA ASN A 49 2.36 -12.80 -2.93
C ASN A 49 0.98 -12.16 -2.74
N LYS A 50 0.71 -11.58 -1.57
CA LYS A 50 -0.54 -10.84 -1.31
C LYS A 50 -0.60 -9.55 -2.12
N LEU A 51 0.52 -8.84 -2.20
CA LEU A 51 0.66 -7.62 -2.99
C LEU A 51 0.38 -7.89 -4.47
N CYS A 52 0.97 -8.96 -5.02
CA CYS A 52 0.72 -9.40 -6.40
C CYS A 52 -0.76 -9.76 -6.62
N ALA A 53 -1.39 -10.48 -5.69
CA ALA A 53 -2.81 -10.81 -5.79
C ALA A 53 -3.71 -9.56 -5.73
N ALA A 54 -3.36 -8.56 -4.93
CA ALA A 54 -4.09 -7.30 -4.84
C ALA A 54 -3.91 -6.45 -6.11
N ALA A 55 -2.69 -6.34 -6.64
CA ALA A 55 -2.41 -5.62 -7.88
C ALA A 55 -3.15 -6.22 -9.09
N ARG A 56 -3.30 -7.56 -9.14
CA ARG A 56 -4.11 -8.20 -10.18
C ARG A 56 -5.60 -7.88 -10.07
N ALA A 57 -6.10 -7.66 -8.85
CA ALA A 57 -7.51 -7.35 -8.60
C ALA A 57 -7.83 -5.86 -8.84
N VAL A 58 -6.93 -4.96 -8.45
CA VAL A 58 -7.05 -3.51 -8.66
C VAL A 58 -5.82 -3.05 -9.44
N ARG A 59 -5.93 -3.11 -10.77
CA ARG A 59 -4.79 -2.90 -11.67
C ARG A 59 -4.39 -1.43 -11.82
N ASP A 60 -5.37 -0.54 -11.75
CA ASP A 60 -5.13 0.90 -11.82
C ASP A 60 -4.51 1.40 -10.51
N TRP A 61 -3.38 2.09 -10.61
CA TRP A 61 -2.68 2.59 -9.43
C TRP A 61 -3.45 3.70 -8.72
N ASP A 62 -4.09 4.60 -9.46
CA ASP A 62 -4.81 5.73 -8.88
C ASP A 62 -6.01 5.22 -8.06
N GLU A 63 -6.75 4.23 -8.58
CA GLU A 63 -7.80 3.53 -7.85
C GLU A 63 -7.24 2.79 -6.63
N ALA A 64 -6.13 2.05 -6.80
CA ALA A 64 -5.50 1.32 -5.72
C ALA A 64 -5.09 2.23 -4.56
N VAL A 65 -4.50 3.40 -4.85
CA VAL A 65 -4.09 4.39 -3.85
C VAL A 65 -5.28 4.92 -3.08
N VAL A 66 -6.39 5.25 -3.74
CA VAL A 66 -7.59 5.76 -3.05
C VAL A 66 -8.11 4.71 -2.05
N LYS A 67 -8.18 3.45 -2.48
CA LYS A 67 -8.64 2.34 -1.64
C LYS A 67 -7.67 2.07 -0.49
N LEU A 68 -6.36 1.99 -0.78
CA LEU A 68 -5.31 1.78 0.22
C LEU A 68 -5.31 2.87 1.28
N ASN A 69 -5.44 4.13 0.88
CA ASN A 69 -5.49 5.26 1.81
C ASN A 69 -6.68 5.15 2.77
N ARG A 70 -7.87 4.75 2.28
CA ARG A 70 -9.04 4.52 3.15
C ARG A 70 -8.81 3.35 4.12
N LEU A 71 -8.18 2.27 3.67
CA LEU A 71 -7.87 1.11 4.49
C LEU A 71 -6.83 1.43 5.58
N ILE A 72 -5.75 2.12 5.22
CA ILE A 72 -4.68 2.56 6.12
C ILE A 72 -5.25 3.56 7.15
N TYR A 73 -6.01 4.55 6.69
CA TYR A 73 -6.60 5.56 7.56
C TYR A 73 -7.58 4.94 8.57
N ARG A 74 -8.44 4.02 8.13
CA ARG A 74 -9.32 3.28 9.06
C ARG A 74 -8.54 2.45 10.06
N ARG A 75 -7.42 1.83 9.66
CA ARG A 75 -6.58 1.06 10.59
C ARG A 75 -6.01 1.96 11.68
N ASP A 76 -5.58 3.17 11.33
CA ASP A 76 -5.06 4.15 12.28
C ASP A 76 -6.13 4.60 13.30
N GLN A 77 -7.38 4.78 12.85
CA GLN A 77 -8.49 5.16 13.72
C GLN A 77 -8.88 4.07 14.75
N GLN A 78 -8.45 2.82 14.57
CA GLN A 78 -8.80 1.73 15.48
C GLN A 78 -7.92 1.77 16.74
N VAL A 79 -8.52 2.19 17.85
CA VAL A 79 -7.88 2.21 19.19
C VAL A 79 -7.23 0.86 19.50
N GLY A 80 -5.93 0.88 19.82
CA GLY A 80 -5.16 -0.31 20.19
C GLY A 80 -4.58 -1.12 19.03
N ARG A 81 -4.81 -0.74 17.76
CA ARG A 81 -4.09 -1.32 16.61
C ARG A 81 -2.87 -0.47 16.26
N ARG A 82 -1.77 -1.17 15.97
CA ARG A 82 -0.41 -0.66 15.78
C ARG A 82 -0.40 0.62 14.92
N TYR A 83 0.33 1.61 15.42
CA TYR A 83 0.76 2.83 14.71
C TYR A 83 1.02 2.53 13.23
N VAL A 84 0.57 3.40 12.33
CA VAL A 84 1.09 3.43 10.95
C VAL A 84 2.60 3.42 11.06
N ARG A 85 3.23 2.36 10.54
CA ARG A 85 4.67 2.15 10.73
C ARG A 85 5.41 3.37 10.19
N LYS A 86 6.29 3.92 11.02
CA LYS A 86 7.29 4.89 10.57
C LYS A 86 8.22 4.17 9.60
N GLY A 87 8.08 4.44 8.32
CA GLY A 87 8.79 3.77 7.26
C GLY A 87 8.20 4.10 5.91
N VAL A 88 8.96 3.83 4.85
CA VAL A 88 8.57 4.20 3.48
C VAL A 88 7.34 3.43 3.01
N ASN A 89 7.10 2.22 3.54
CA ASN A 89 5.94 1.39 3.20
C ASN A 89 4.87 1.38 4.30
N PRO A 90 3.77 2.14 4.14
CA PRO A 90 2.69 2.19 5.12
C PRO A 90 1.73 0.99 5.03
N ILE A 91 1.85 0.15 3.99
CA ILE A 91 0.91 -0.93 3.70
C ILE A 91 1.22 -2.16 4.57
N GLU A 92 0.17 -2.74 5.16
CA GLU A 92 0.23 -4.03 5.85
C GLU A 92 -0.49 -5.12 5.06
N MET A 93 -0.17 -6.39 5.38
CA MET A 93 -0.81 -7.54 4.72
C MET A 93 -2.34 -7.53 4.82
N ALA A 94 -2.91 -6.96 5.89
CA ALA A 94 -4.36 -6.85 6.05
C ALA A 94 -4.97 -5.91 5.00
N ASP A 95 -4.33 -4.76 4.72
CA ASP A 95 -4.82 -3.83 3.70
C ASP A 95 -4.76 -4.47 2.30
N LEU A 96 -3.75 -5.29 2.02
CA LEU A 96 -3.65 -6.01 0.74
C LEU A 96 -4.75 -7.06 0.57
N ILE A 97 -5.16 -7.71 1.66
CA ILE A 97 -6.29 -8.66 1.65
C ILE A 97 -7.59 -7.91 1.37
N ASP A 98 -7.79 -6.78 2.05
CA ASP A 98 -9.00 -5.97 1.89
C ASP A 98 -9.04 -5.29 0.52
N LEU A 99 -7.92 -4.78 0.01
CA LEU A 99 -7.80 -4.20 -1.33
C LEU A 99 -8.16 -5.23 -2.41
N ARG A 100 -7.67 -6.47 -2.26
CA ARG A 100 -8.03 -7.55 -3.17
C ARG A 100 -9.53 -7.85 -3.13
N ALA A 101 -10.15 -7.80 -1.94
CA ALA A 101 -11.58 -8.02 -1.78
C ALA A 101 -12.40 -6.83 -2.33
N TRP A 102 -11.89 -5.61 -2.23
CA TRP A 102 -12.47 -4.39 -2.79
C TRP A 102 -12.12 -4.24 -4.27
N ASN A 103 -12.48 -5.22 -5.09
CA ASN A 103 -12.17 -5.27 -6.53
C ASN A 103 -13.23 -4.59 -7.42
N HIS A 104 -14.17 -3.85 -6.83
CA HIS A 104 -15.23 -3.11 -7.50
C HIS A 104 -15.17 -1.61 -7.14
N GLN A 105 -15.89 -0.78 -7.89
CA GLN A 105 -15.90 0.68 -7.69
C GLN A 105 -16.89 1.16 -6.64
N GLY A 106 -17.83 0.31 -6.20
CA GLY A 106 -18.76 0.62 -5.11
C GLY A 106 -18.10 0.66 -3.72
N PRO A 107 -18.83 1.09 -2.68
CA PRO A 107 -18.33 1.12 -1.30
C PRO A 107 -17.95 -0.27 -0.78
N TYR A 108 -16.93 -0.33 0.08
CA TYR A 108 -16.48 -1.57 0.69
C TYR A 108 -16.96 -1.69 2.13
N ILE A 109 -17.74 -2.74 2.40
CA ILE A 109 -18.22 -3.05 3.75
C ILE A 109 -17.23 -4.01 4.40
N LYS A 110 -16.44 -3.50 5.34
CA LYS A 110 -15.56 -4.36 6.15
C LYS A 110 -16.26 -4.69 7.45
N ARG A 111 -16.51 -5.98 7.63
CA ARG A 111 -17.10 -6.57 8.84
C ARG A 111 -15.99 -6.95 9.81
N LYS A 112 -16.10 -6.50 11.06
CA LYS A 112 -15.24 -6.97 12.14
C LYS A 112 -16.06 -7.04 13.43
N ASP A 113 -16.10 -8.21 14.05
CA ASP A 113 -16.73 -8.44 15.36
C ASP A 113 -18.18 -7.92 15.46
N GLY A 114 -18.96 -8.04 14.36
CA GLY A 114 -20.36 -7.59 14.30
C GLY A 114 -20.55 -6.12 13.90
N GLU A 115 -19.49 -5.33 13.84
CA GLU A 115 -19.55 -3.97 13.31
C GLU A 115 -19.25 -3.94 11.81
N GLU A 116 -20.15 -3.31 11.06
CA GLU A 116 -19.97 -2.96 9.66
C GLU A 116 -19.49 -1.51 9.60
N ALA A 117 -18.34 -1.29 8.96
CA ALA A 117 -17.99 0.06 8.56
C ALA A 117 -17.80 0.09 7.05
N GLU A 118 -18.57 0.97 6.42
CA GLU A 118 -18.55 1.26 5.01
C GLU A 118 -17.38 2.19 4.69
N LEU A 119 -16.61 1.84 3.67
CA LEU A 119 -15.56 2.68 3.10
C LEU A 119 -16.02 3.13 1.73
N ALA A 120 -16.36 4.41 1.60
CA ALA A 120 -16.66 5.01 0.31
C ALA A 120 -15.40 5.13 -0.56
N LEU A 121 -15.55 4.93 -1.87
CA LEU A 121 -14.48 5.15 -2.84
C LEU A 121 -14.32 6.66 -3.10
N MET A 122 -13.72 7.36 -2.15
CA MET A 122 -13.50 8.79 -2.23
C MET A 122 -12.07 9.12 -1.82
N LYS A 123 -11.40 9.99 -2.57
CA LYS A 123 -10.07 10.52 -2.22
C LYS A 123 -10.11 11.14 -0.81
N LEU A 124 -9.06 10.93 -0.02
CA LEU A 124 -8.87 11.70 1.22
C LEU A 124 -8.39 13.09 0.82
N GLY A 125 -9.11 14.12 1.24
CA GLY A 125 -8.65 15.51 1.11
C GLY A 125 -7.61 15.83 2.18
N ASN A 126 -6.80 16.87 1.97
CA ASN A 126 -5.84 17.34 2.97
C ASN A 126 -6.51 17.74 4.30
N THR A 127 -7.78 18.15 4.27
CA THR A 127 -8.61 18.44 5.44
C THR A 127 -9.03 17.19 6.23
N ASP A 128 -9.03 16.03 5.58
CA ASP A 128 -9.43 14.75 6.20
C ASP A 128 -8.27 14.10 6.96
N LEU A 129 -7.03 14.57 6.73
CA LEU A 129 -5.83 14.01 7.32
C LEU A 129 -5.64 14.55 8.74
N ARG A 130 -5.51 13.64 9.72
CA ARG A 130 -5.14 14.00 11.08
C ARG A 130 -3.71 14.58 11.10
N ALA A 131 -3.44 15.50 12.04
CA ALA A 131 -2.09 15.99 12.30
C ALA A 131 -1.12 14.81 12.47
N GLY A 132 0.00 14.82 11.74
CA GLY A 132 0.95 13.71 11.72
C GLY A 132 0.88 12.80 10.49
N PHE A 133 0.05 13.12 9.50
CA PHE A 133 0.02 12.39 8.23
C PHE A 133 0.25 13.29 7.02
N SER A 134 0.79 12.71 5.95
CA SER A 134 0.88 13.33 4.63
C SER A 134 0.69 12.28 3.53
N LEU A 135 0.56 12.76 2.29
CA LEU A 135 0.61 11.91 1.11
C LEU A 135 2.02 11.96 0.53
N ASP A 136 2.59 10.81 0.20
CA ASP A 136 3.89 10.74 -0.47
C ASP A 136 3.80 11.11 -1.96
N LYS A 137 4.94 11.02 -2.67
CA LYS A 137 5.04 11.36 -4.10
C LYS A 137 4.17 10.50 -5.03
N PHE A 138 3.68 9.36 -4.56
CA PHE A 138 2.78 8.48 -5.29
C PHE A 138 1.34 8.51 -4.74
N GLY A 139 1.09 9.40 -3.78
CA GLY A 139 -0.22 9.63 -3.19
C GLY A 139 -0.59 8.70 -2.04
N LEU A 140 0.30 7.85 -1.54
CA LEU A 140 -0.02 6.99 -0.37
C LEU A 140 0.09 7.76 0.94
N LEU A 141 -0.84 7.45 1.85
CA LEU A 141 -0.85 7.98 3.20
C LEU A 141 0.33 7.44 4.02
N VAL A 142 1.21 8.34 4.45
CA VAL A 142 2.38 8.06 5.30
C VAL A 142 2.31 8.85 6.59
N GLY A 143 2.81 8.25 7.68
CA GLY A 143 2.96 8.95 8.96
C GLY A 143 4.20 9.85 8.92
N ASN A 144 4.04 11.10 9.30
CA ASN A 144 5.14 12.04 9.48
C ASN A 144 5.79 11.81 10.84
N ASP A 145 7.10 12.01 10.93
CA ASP A 145 7.77 12.24 12.20
C ASP A 145 7.39 13.64 12.71
N LEU A 146 6.17 13.79 13.24
CA LEU A 146 5.97 14.84 14.22
C LEU A 146 6.71 14.39 15.48
N GLU A 147 7.74 15.17 15.82
CA GLU A 147 8.36 15.11 17.12
C GLU A 147 7.28 14.97 18.19
N ARG A 148 7.55 14.09 19.17
CA ARG A 148 6.80 14.10 20.42
C ARG A 148 6.95 15.49 21.03
N VAL A 149 6.03 16.40 20.73
CA VAL A 149 5.84 17.56 21.60
C VAL A 149 5.38 16.98 22.92
N GLY A 150 6.20 17.23 23.94
CA GLY A 150 6.28 16.44 25.15
C GLY A 150 4.99 16.33 25.97
N SER A 151 5.01 15.35 26.85
CA SER A 151 4.33 15.38 28.14
C SER A 151 5.29 14.77 29.16
#